data_AF-A0ABD2NXF3-F1
#
_entry.id   AF-A0ABD2NXF3-F1
#
_cell.length_a   1.000
_cell.length_b   1.000
_cell.length_c   1.000
_cell.angle_alpha   90.00
_cell.angle_beta   90.00
_cell.angle_gamma   90.00
#
_symmetry.space_group_name_H-M   'P 1'
#
loop_
_entity.id
_entity.type
_entity.pdbx_description
1 polymer ?
#
loop_
_entity_poly.entity_id
_entity_poly.type
_entity_poly.pdbx_seq_one_letter_code
_entity_poly.pdbx_strand_id
1 'polypeptide(L)'
;MTAPVIQDPREDMEFYCEFDMGGEELYAVKWYKDDYEFFRYIPGRDPSLVEFHVMGVHVDSTRTHCAQTFCTLFLNNLSRTFSSGAYRCEVSSEAPAFRLASQTHNVTIAGKYKIS
;
A
#
# COMPACT_ATOMS: atom_id res chain seq x y z
N MET A 1 6.73 5.13 4.36
CA MET A 1 6.51 4.23 3.22
C MET A 1 7.62 4.39 2.19
N THR A 2 7.95 3.32 1.49
CA THR A 2 8.85 3.26 0.35
C THR A 2 8.06 2.78 -0.86
N ALA A 3 8.27 3.43 -2.00
CA ALA A 3 7.64 3.13 -3.28
C ALA A 3 8.56 3.59 -4.43
N PRO A 4 8.50 2.96 -5.62
CA PRO A 4 9.24 3.42 -6.78
C PRO A 4 8.65 4.72 -7.34
N VAL A 5 9.49 5.60 -7.87
CA VAL A 5 9.01 6.78 -8.65
C VAL A 5 8.56 6.35 -10.04
N ILE A 6 9.30 5.42 -10.66
CA ILE A 6 8.99 4.83 -11.96
C ILE A 6 9.01 3.31 -11.84
N GLN A 7 7.92 2.67 -12.25
CA GLN A 7 7.75 1.22 -12.23
C GLN A 7 7.55 0.69 -13.66
N ASP A 8 8.27 -0.37 -14.02
CA ASP A 8 8.05 -1.05 -15.31
C ASP A 8 6.76 -1.88 -15.23
N PRO A 9 5.82 -1.75 -16.18
CA PRO A 9 4.56 -2.51 -16.14
C PRO A 9 4.74 -4.03 -16.23
N ARG A 10 5.94 -4.52 -16.59
CA ARG A 10 6.26 -5.95 -16.68
C ARG A 10 6.81 -6.53 -15.37
N GLU A 11 7.07 -5.68 -14.38
CA GLU A 11 7.58 -6.06 -13.07
C GLU A 11 6.50 -5.80 -12.01
N ASP A 12 6.47 -6.64 -10.97
CA ASP A 12 5.60 -6.38 -9.82
C ASP A 12 6.09 -5.15 -9.05
N MET A 13 5.14 -4.41 -8.49
CA MET A 13 5.42 -3.23 -7.69
C MET A 13 5.34 -3.55 -6.21
N GLU A 14 6.42 -3.27 -5.49
CA GLU A 14 6.49 -3.42 -4.04
C GLU A 14 6.32 -2.06 -3.35
N PHE A 15 5.49 -2.06 -2.31
CA PHE A 15 5.39 -0.98 -1.36
C PHE A 15 5.74 -1.50 0.03
N TYR A 16 6.46 -0.69 0.80
CA TYR A 16 6.79 -0.99 2.18
C TYR A 16 6.35 0.15 3.09
N CYS A 17 5.57 -0.13 4.12
CA CYS A 17 5.16 0.86 5.10
C CYS A 17 5.57 0.39 6.50
N GLU A 18 6.62 0.99 7.03
CA GLU A 18 7.06 0.82 8.41
C GLU A 18 6.52 1.97 9.27
N PHE A 19 6.15 1.65 10.51
CA PHE A 19 5.57 2.60 11.45
C PHE A 19 5.92 2.24 12.89
N ASP A 20 6.07 3.27 13.71
CA ASP A 20 6.26 3.16 15.16
C ASP A 20 4.97 3.59 15.86
N MET A 21 4.38 2.69 16.64
CA MET A 21 3.14 2.96 17.35
C MET A 21 3.34 3.78 18.62
N GLY A 22 4.58 4.04 19.05
CA GLY A 22 4.86 4.91 20.20
C GLY A 22 4.23 4.43 21.51
N GLY A 23 3.99 3.11 21.63
CA GLY A 23 3.31 2.49 22.77
C GLY A 23 1.78 2.40 22.66
N GLU A 24 1.18 2.92 21.59
CA GLU A 24 -0.25 2.77 21.30
C GLU A 24 -0.55 1.46 20.55
N GLU A 25 -1.80 1.02 20.54
CA GLU A 25 -2.22 -0.17 19.77
C GLU A 25 -2.58 0.22 18.33
N LEU A 26 -2.17 -0.60 17.36
CA LEU A 26 -2.51 -0.41 15.96
C LEU A 26 -3.99 -0.75 15.74
N TYR A 27 -4.76 0.21 15.23
CA TYR A 27 -6.12 -0.03 14.79
C TYR A 27 -6.16 -0.57 13.35
N ALA A 28 -5.54 0.14 12.41
CA ALA A 28 -5.54 -0.26 11.01
C ALA A 28 -4.36 0.34 10.22
N VAL A 29 -3.92 -0.41 9.21
CA VAL A 29 -3.10 0.09 8.10
C VAL A 29 -3.96 0.07 6.84
N LYS A 30 -4.09 1.21 6.16
CA LYS A 30 -4.87 1.35 4.94
C LYS A 30 -3.99 1.83 3.80
N TRP A 31 -4.26 1.34 2.61
CA TRP A 31 -3.64 1.79 1.38
C TRP A 31 -4.66 2.39 0.44
N TYR A 32 -4.28 3.52 -0.15
CA TYR A 32 -5.08 4.29 -1.08
C TYR A 32 -4.34 4.48 -2.39
N LYS A 33 -5.09 4.49 -3.49
CA LYS A 33 -4.66 5.00 -4.80
C LYS A 33 -5.60 6.12 -5.20
N ASP A 34 -5.05 7.31 -5.43
CA ASP A 34 -5.81 8.50 -5.81
C ASP A 34 -7.04 8.72 -4.91
N ASP A 35 -6.82 8.59 -3.59
CA ASP A 35 -7.82 8.70 -2.52
C ASP A 35 -8.88 7.58 -2.44
N TYR A 36 -8.83 6.59 -3.34
CA TYR A 36 -9.64 5.37 -3.22
C TYR A 36 -8.90 4.30 -2.45
N GLU A 37 -9.50 3.83 -1.36
CA GLU A 37 -8.97 2.71 -0.60
C GLU A 37 -9.00 1.44 -1.45
N PHE A 38 -7.90 0.69 -1.45
CA PHE A 38 -7.83 -0.59 -2.16
C PHE A 38 -7.40 -1.75 -1.27
N PHE A 39 -6.82 -1.49 -0.10
CA PHE A 39 -6.39 -2.51 0.85
C PHE A 39 -6.43 -2.00 2.28
N ARG A 40 -6.80 -2.88 3.21
CA ARG A 40 -6.82 -2.63 4.65
C ARG A 40 -6.35 -3.85 5.43
N TYR A 41 -5.48 -3.61 6.41
CA TYR A 41 -5.13 -4.56 7.47
C TYR A 41 -5.70 -4.07 8.81
N ILE A 42 -6.38 -4.96 9.53
CA ILE A 42 -6.87 -4.75 10.90
C ILE A 42 -6.38 -5.94 11.76
N PRO A 43 -5.45 -5.73 12.71
CA PRO A 43 -5.01 -6.77 13.63
C PRO A 43 -6.19 -7.39 14.39
N GLY A 44 -6.17 -8.71 14.61
CA GLY A 44 -7.17 -9.41 15.44
C GLY A 44 -8.58 -9.57 14.85
N ARG A 45 -8.85 -9.03 13.65
CA ARG A 45 -10.11 -9.25 12.92
C ARG A 45 -10.04 -10.51 12.04
N ASP A 46 -11.19 -11.12 11.77
CA ASP A 46 -11.37 -12.16 10.74
C ASP A 46 -12.36 -11.69 9.65
N PRO A 47 -11.94 -11.52 8.39
CA PRO A 47 -10.55 -11.56 7.93
C PRO A 47 -9.77 -10.32 8.41
N SER A 48 -8.48 -10.50 8.65
CA SER A 48 -7.57 -9.39 9.04
C SER A 48 -7.19 -8.51 7.85
N LEU A 49 -7.29 -9.05 6.63
CA LEU A 49 -7.02 -8.37 5.37
C LEU A 49 -8.32 -8.18 4.59
N VAL A 50 -8.53 -6.97 4.07
CA VAL A 50 -9.68 -6.62 3.24
C VAL A 50 -9.19 -5.88 2.01
N GLU A 51 -9.63 -6.32 0.83
CA GLU A 51 -9.33 -5.69 -0.45
C GLU A 51 -10.57 -4.97 -1.01
N PHE A 52 -10.34 -3.84 -1.67
CA PHE A 52 -11.37 -3.07 -2.35
C PHE A 52 -10.97 -2.85 -3.80
N HIS A 53 -11.93 -2.94 -4.71
CA HIS A 53 -11.65 -2.78 -6.13
C HIS A 53 -11.28 -1.33 -6.46
N VAL A 54 -10.08 -1.14 -7.00
CA VAL A 54 -9.65 0.09 -7.65
C VAL A 54 -9.04 -0.27 -9.00
N MET A 55 -9.40 0.48 -10.05
CA MET A 55 -8.95 0.20 -11.40
C MET A 55 -7.42 0.29 -11.50
N GLY A 56 -6.79 -0.72 -12.11
CA GLY A 56 -5.33 -0.82 -12.21
C GLY A 56 -4.64 -1.23 -10.92
N VAL A 57 -5.37 -1.66 -9.88
CA VAL A 57 -4.79 -2.22 -8.66
C VAL A 57 -5.16 -3.68 -8.56
N HIS A 58 -4.13 -4.54 -8.58
CA HIS A 58 -4.27 -5.98 -8.40
C HIS A 58 -3.31 -6.42 -7.29
N VAL A 59 -3.83 -6.59 -6.07
CA VAL A 59 -3.03 -6.99 -4.92
C VAL A 59 -2.64 -8.46 -5.05
N ASP A 60 -1.36 -8.74 -4.85
CA ASP A 60 -0.88 -10.11 -4.66
C ASP A 60 -0.98 -10.48 -3.17
N SER A 61 -2.09 -11.10 -2.79
CA SER A 61 -2.38 -11.49 -1.42
C SER A 61 -1.45 -12.59 -0.88
N THR A 62 -0.71 -13.29 -1.74
CA THR A 62 0.22 -14.35 -1.33
C THR A 62 1.57 -13.83 -0.83
N ARG A 63 1.99 -12.66 -1.34
CA ARG A 63 3.23 -11.98 -0.94
C ARG A 63 3.00 -10.78 -0.05
N THR A 64 1.80 -10.20 -0.10
CA THR A 64 1.41 -9.08 0.76
C THR A 64 1.32 -9.57 2.20
N HIS A 65 1.99 -8.87 3.11
CA HIS A 65 2.10 -9.27 4.50
C HIS A 65 2.15 -8.04 5.41
N CYS A 66 1.32 -8.03 6.45
CA CYS A 66 1.25 -6.93 7.42
C CYS A 66 1.32 -7.47 8.84
N ALA A 67 1.99 -6.71 9.69
CA ALA A 67 2.26 -7.01 11.09
C ALA A 67 2.10 -5.74 11.92
N GLN A 68 2.39 -5.83 13.21
CA GLN A 68 2.15 -4.75 14.17
C GLN A 68 3.03 -3.51 13.97
N THR A 69 4.11 -3.58 13.18
CA THR A 69 5.06 -2.48 12.95
C THR A 69 5.36 -2.21 11.47
N PHE A 70 4.88 -3.06 10.56
CA PHE A 70 5.10 -2.88 9.13
C PHE A 70 4.03 -3.55 8.28
N CYS A 71 3.95 -3.15 7.02
CA CYS A 71 3.07 -3.73 6.01
C CYS A 71 3.77 -3.64 4.65
N THR A 72 4.04 -4.81 4.05
CA THR A 72 4.58 -4.94 2.69
C THR A 72 3.44 -5.32 1.77
N LEU A 73 3.29 -4.59 0.66
CA LEU A 73 2.20 -4.78 -0.30
C LEU A 73 2.77 -4.94 -1.71
N PHE A 74 2.32 -5.97 -2.42
CA PHE A 74 2.72 -6.24 -3.80
C PHE A 74 1.54 -6.03 -4.74
N LEU A 75 1.75 -5.26 -5.80
CA LEU A 75 0.81 -5.15 -6.92
C LEU A 75 1.38 -5.84 -8.16
N ASN A 76 0.55 -6.62 -8.84
CA ASN A 76 0.87 -7.26 -10.11
C ASN A 76 -0.01 -6.72 -11.25
N ASN A 77 0.19 -7.23 -12.47
CA ASN A 77 -0.63 -6.92 -13.65
C ASN A 77 -0.82 -5.39 -13.86
N LEU A 78 0.28 -4.65 -13.85
CA LEU A 78 0.25 -3.20 -13.86
C LEU A 78 -0.19 -2.65 -15.22
N SER A 79 -1.04 -1.63 -15.19
CA SER A 79 -1.49 -0.87 -16.35
C SER A 79 -0.78 0.49 -16.41
N ARG A 80 -0.24 0.84 -17.58
CA ARG A 80 0.31 2.19 -17.82
C ARG A 80 -0.72 3.29 -17.57
N THR A 81 -1.95 3.04 -18.01
CA THR A 81 -3.05 4.02 -17.95
C THR A 81 -3.66 4.10 -16.56
N PHE A 82 -3.83 2.97 -15.87
CA PHE A 82 -4.64 2.91 -14.65
C PHE A 82 -3.83 2.74 -13.36
N SER A 83 -2.61 2.21 -13.42
CA SER A 83 -1.77 1.97 -12.23
C SER A 83 -0.81 3.12 -11.91
N SER A 84 -0.73 4.16 -12.76
CA SER A 84 -0.05 5.41 -12.38
C SER A 84 -0.94 6.21 -11.42
N GLY A 85 -0.35 6.92 -10.47
CA GLY A 85 -1.11 7.76 -9.53
C GLY A 85 -0.42 7.98 -8.19
N ALA A 86 -1.15 8.60 -7.26
CA ALA A 86 -0.74 8.84 -5.89
C ALA A 86 -1.11 7.64 -5.02
N TYR A 87 -0.11 6.96 -4.46
CA TYR A 87 -0.28 5.86 -3.52
C TYR A 87 0.00 6.34 -2.10
N ARG A 88 -0.89 6.05 -1.15
CA ARG A 88 -0.74 6.46 0.26
C ARG A 88 -0.86 5.27 1.18
N CYS A 89 0.07 5.16 2.13
CA CYS A 89 -0.10 4.35 3.33
C CYS A 89 -0.60 5.25 4.46
N GLU A 90 -1.65 4.83 5.15
CA GLU A 90 -2.23 5.48 6.33
C GLU A 90 -2.25 4.48 7.49
N VAL A 91 -1.72 4.89 8.64
CA VAL A 91 -1.64 4.09 9.87
C VAL A 91 -2.44 4.82 10.95
N SER A 92 -3.29 4.08 11.64
CA SER A 92 -4.16 4.61 12.70
C SER A 92 -4.00 3.83 13.99
N SER A 93 -3.97 4.53 15.13
CA SER A 93 -3.99 3.91 16.45
C SER A 93 -5.41 3.75 17.00
N GLU A 94 -5.57 2.85 17.97
CA GLU A 94 -6.83 2.57 18.64
C GLU A 94 -7.23 3.68 19.64
N ALA A 95 -8.47 3.59 20.13
CA ALA A 95 -8.93 4.37 21.27
C ALA A 95 -7.95 4.30 22.45
N PRO A 96 -7.81 5.39 23.23
CA PRO A 96 -8.52 6.67 23.12
C PRO A 96 -7.82 7.70 22.21
N ALA A 97 -6.61 7.40 21.72
CA ALA A 97 -5.76 8.39 21.08
C ALA A 97 -6.16 8.64 19.62
N PHE A 98 -6.60 7.61 18.90
CA PHE A 98 -7.06 7.69 17.50
C PHE A 98 -6.09 8.47 16.59
N ARG A 99 -4.78 8.31 16.80
CA ARG A 99 -3.78 9.05 16.04
C ARG A 99 -3.72 8.53 14.62
N LEU A 100 -3.41 9.43 13.71
CA LEU A 100 -3.31 9.15 12.29
C LEU A 100 -1.96 9.63 11.77
N ALA A 101 -1.26 8.76 11.07
CA ALA A 101 -0.05 9.09 10.31
C ALA A 101 -0.23 8.60 8.88
N SER A 102 0.24 9.36 7.90
CA SER A 102 0.22 8.91 6.50
C SER A 102 1.38 9.47 5.70
N GLN A 103 1.73 8.75 4.63
CA GLN A 103 2.70 9.20 3.65
C GLN A 103 2.20 8.84 2.26
N THR A 104 2.42 9.72 1.29
CA THR A 104 1.96 9.56 -0.10
C THR A 104 3.16 9.62 -1.04
N HIS A 105 3.18 8.73 -2.04
CA HIS A 105 4.14 8.75 -3.15
C HIS A 105 3.43 8.70 -4.49
N ASN A 106 3.91 9.50 -5.44
CA ASN A 106 3.45 9.42 -6.82
C ASN A 106 4.27 8.39 -7.58
N VAL A 107 3.58 7.45 -8.23
CA VAL A 107 4.19 6.40 -9.04
C VAL A 107 3.79 6.59 -10.49
N THR A 108 4.78 6.54 -11.39
CA THR A 108 4.58 6.54 -12.84
C THR A 108 4.86 5.16 -13.39
N ILE A 109 3.91 4.58 -14.13
CA ILE A 109 4.11 3.29 -14.79
C ILE A 109 4.64 3.53 -16.20
N ALA A 110 5.94 3.31 -16.36
CA ALA A 110 6.63 3.48 -17.63
C ALA A 110 7.72 2.42 -17.79
N GLY A 111 7.81 1.85 -19.00
CA GLY A 111 8.88 0.93 -19.34
C GLY A 111 10.23 1.64 -19.33
N LYS A 112 11.24 1.01 -18.72
CA LYS A 112 12.63 1.52 -18.79
C LYS A 112 13.17 1.24 -20.20
N TYR A 113 13.62 2.26 -20.91
CA TYR A 113 14.37 2.07 -22.15
C TYR A 113 15.77 1.53 -21.77
N LYS A 114 16.10 0.33 -22.23
CA LYS A 114 17.50 -0.11 -22.27
C LYS A 114 18.11 0.51 -23.52
N ILE A 115 18.99 1.49 -23.34
CA ILE A 115 19.92 1.85 -24.41
C ILE A 115 20.96 0.73 -24.42
N SER A 116 20.87 -0.14 -25.43
CA SER A 116 21.88 -1.17 -25.73
C SER A 116 23.12 -0.54 -26.34
#